data_AF-A0A1R1X5C6-F1
#
_entry.id   AF-A0A1R1X5C6-F1
#
_cell.length_a   1.000
_cell.length_b   1.000
_cell.length_c   1.000
_cell.angle_alpha   90.00
_cell.angle_beta   90.00
_cell.angle_gamma   90.00
#
_symmetry.space_group_name_H-M   'P 1'
#
loop_
_entity.id
_entity.type
_entity.pdbx_description
1 polymer ?
#
loop_
_entity_poly.entity_id
_entity_poly.type
_entity_poly.pdbx_seq_one_letter_code
_entity_poly.pdbx_strand_id
1 'polypeptide(L)'
;MKEQIEAIRRANDQHSELIEAMNAMRLEGQSVVAELESTKNKNKTLLKEKNFLEKVLESISGQNILATDSLELEKKKLLAMNDLLEKQKELISSIHKRAGGSSSRTGKVIPLPLFEGKPLEFRSWIGNFDDYFNQYNYIADFEKKT
;
A
#
# COMPACT_ATOMS: atom_id res chain seq x y z
N MET A 1 96.82 11.46 6.78
CA MET A 1 96.35 10.28 6.00
C MET A 1 95.34 9.45 6.79
N LYS A 2 95.61 9.00 8.03
CA LYS A 2 94.63 8.27 8.86
C LYS A 2 93.33 9.04 9.14
N GLU A 3 93.41 10.32 9.49
CA GLU A 3 92.24 11.17 9.74
C GLU A 3 91.34 11.34 8.51
N GLN A 4 91.93 11.46 7.31
CA GLN A 4 91.16 11.51 6.05
C GLN A 4 90.44 10.19 5.78
N ILE A 5 91.08 9.05 6.05
CA ILE A 5 90.45 7.73 5.89
C ILE A 5 89.27 7.58 6.86
N GLU A 6 89.42 8.02 8.11
CA GLU A 6 88.32 8.01 9.09
C GLU A 6 87.18 8.98 8.75
N ALA A 7 87.49 10.13 8.15
CA ALA A 7 86.48 11.08 7.67
C ALA A 7 85.69 10.50 6.49
N ILE A 8 86.36 9.87 5.52
CA ILE A 8 85.71 9.19 4.38
C ILE A 8 84.84 8.04 4.87
N ARG A 9 85.32 7.24 5.83
CA ARG A 9 84.55 6.13 6.40
C ARG A 9 83.26 6.62 7.06
N ARG A 10 83.35 7.65 7.91
CA ARG A 10 82.16 8.27 8.54
C ARG A 10 81.18 8.84 7.51
N ALA A 11 81.68 9.49 6.46
CA ALA A 11 80.83 10.02 5.39
C ALA A 11 80.10 8.89 4.63
N ASN A 12 80.77 7.77 4.38
CA ASN A 12 80.15 6.60 3.76
C ASN A 12 79.10 5.95 4.67
N ASP A 13 79.38 5.83 5.96
CA ASP A 13 78.43 5.28 6.94
C ASP A 13 77.17 6.15 7.01
N GLN A 14 77.32 7.48 7.11
CA GLN A 14 76.22 8.44 7.06
C GLN A 14 75.44 8.39 5.74
N HIS A 15 76.13 8.20 4.62
CA HIS A 15 75.48 8.06 3.32
C HIS A 15 74.66 6.77 3.24
N SER A 16 75.16 5.67 3.79
CA SER A 16 74.43 4.39 3.87
C SER A 16 73.17 4.52 4.72
N GLU A 17 73.28 5.14 5.91
CA GLU A 17 72.13 5.42 6.78
C GLU A 17 71.08 6.30 6.08
N LEU A 18 71.53 7.33 5.35
CA LEU A 18 70.63 8.19 4.58
C LEU A 18 69.88 7.40 3.49
N ILE A 19 70.56 6.51 2.77
CA ILE A 19 69.94 5.66 1.73
C ILE A 19 68.88 4.75 2.36
N GLU A 20 69.18 4.13 3.51
CA GLU A 20 68.22 3.29 4.23
C GLU A 20 67.00 4.08 4.68
N ALA A 21 67.20 5.27 5.27
CA ALA A 21 66.11 6.15 5.68
C ALA A 21 65.25 6.62 4.49
N MET A 22 65.88 6.97 3.37
CA MET A 22 65.18 7.35 2.15
C MET A 22 64.35 6.18 1.58
N ASN A 23 64.88 4.96 1.61
CA ASN A 23 64.16 3.78 1.16
C ASN A 23 62.97 3.47 2.08
N ALA A 24 63.13 3.59 3.40
CA ALA A 24 62.05 3.42 4.36
C ALA A 24 60.92 4.45 4.12
N MET A 25 61.26 5.73 4.00
CA MET A 25 60.29 6.79 3.70
C MET A 25 59.59 6.57 2.36
N ARG A 26 60.30 6.08 1.34
CA ARG A 26 59.72 5.76 0.03
C ARG A 26 58.68 4.64 0.15
N LEU A 27 58.98 3.58 0.90
CA LEU A 27 58.06 2.47 1.11
C LEU A 27 56.82 2.89 1.92
N GLU A 28 57.02 3.69 2.97
CA GLU A 28 55.93 4.26 3.76
C GLU A 28 55.02 5.14 2.89
N GLY A 29 55.61 6.03 2.09
CA GLY A 29 54.86 6.86 1.15
C GLY A 29 54.03 6.03 0.16
N GLN A 30 54.59 4.94 -0.38
CA GLN A 30 53.85 4.01 -1.25
C GLN A 30 52.69 3.34 -0.52
N SER A 31 52.89 2.93 0.74
CA SER A 31 51.83 2.33 1.56
C SER A 31 50.68 3.31 1.82
N VAL A 32 51.00 4.54 2.22
CA VAL A 32 50.00 5.59 2.48
C VAL A 32 49.19 5.92 1.23
N VAL A 33 49.84 6.01 0.06
CA VAL A 33 49.11 6.23 -1.22
C VAL A 33 48.14 5.09 -1.51
N ALA A 34 48.56 3.83 -1.33
CA ALA A 34 47.70 2.67 -1.55
C ALA A 34 46.49 2.66 -0.59
N GLU A 35 46.70 3.00 0.68
CA GLU A 35 45.63 3.11 1.69
C GLU A 35 44.65 4.24 1.36
N LEU A 36 45.15 5.38 0.89
CA LEU A 36 44.33 6.50 0.46
C LEU A 36 43.47 6.16 -0.76
N GLU A 37 44.03 5.47 -1.75
CA GLU A 37 43.28 5.01 -2.93
C GLU A 37 42.21 3.99 -2.54
N SER A 38 42.55 3.03 -1.68
CA SER A 38 41.59 2.05 -1.13
C SER A 38 40.45 2.74 -0.39
N THR A 39 40.77 3.68 0.50
CA THR A 39 39.79 4.44 1.28
C THR A 39 38.90 5.32 0.39
N LYS A 40 39.49 5.97 -0.62
CA LYS A 40 38.75 6.76 -1.61
C LYS A 40 37.75 5.91 -2.37
N ASN A 41 38.15 4.71 -2.79
CA ASN A 41 37.26 3.78 -3.49
C ASN A 41 36.14 3.28 -2.56
N LYS A 42 36.46 2.93 -1.32
CA LYS A 42 35.46 2.55 -0.31
C LYS A 42 34.44 3.66 -0.08
N ASN A 43 34.89 4.91 0.08
CA ASN A 43 34.01 6.06 0.28
C ASN A 43 33.10 6.30 -0.93
N LYS A 44 33.61 6.12 -2.15
CA LYS A 44 32.81 6.23 -3.38
C LYS A 44 31.71 5.16 -3.42
N THR A 45 32.02 3.94 -3.01
CA THR A 45 31.03 2.85 -2.93
C THR A 45 29.98 3.13 -1.87
N LEU A 46 30.40 3.53 -0.66
CA LEU A 46 29.48 3.88 0.43
C LEU A 46 28.56 5.04 0.05
N LEU A 47 29.05 6.03 -0.67
CA LEU A 47 28.22 7.14 -1.15
C LEU A 47 27.15 6.67 -2.13
N LYS A 48 27.48 5.74 -3.04
CA LYS A 48 26.49 5.15 -3.95
C LYS A 48 25.43 4.34 -3.20
N GLU A 49 25.85 3.55 -2.23
CA GLU A 49 24.95 2.75 -1.40
C GLU A 49 24.02 3.64 -0.57
N LYS A 50 24.56 4.69 0.06
CA LYS A 50 23.77 5.70 0.77
C LYS A 50 22.70 6.31 -0.14
N ASN A 51 23.08 6.81 -1.31
CA ASN A 51 22.14 7.43 -2.25
C ASN A 51 21.08 6.44 -2.76
N PHE A 52 21.44 5.16 -2.89
CA PHE A 52 20.48 4.11 -3.24
C PHE A 52 19.46 3.89 -2.12
N LEU A 53 19.92 3.75 -0.87
CA LEU A 53 19.06 3.55 0.28
C LEU A 53 18.12 4.75 0.52
N GLU A 54 18.60 5.98 0.34
CA GLU A 54 17.77 7.19 0.43
C GLU A 54 16.60 7.15 -0.58
N LYS A 55 16.86 6.76 -1.83
CA LYS A 55 15.81 6.59 -2.85
C LYS A 55 14.82 5.47 -2.52
N VAL A 56 15.31 4.37 -1.97
CA VAL A 56 14.44 3.26 -1.53
C VAL A 56 13.53 3.72 -0.39
N LEU A 57 14.05 4.45 0.59
CA LEU A 57 13.26 5.01 1.69
C LEU A 57 12.20 6.00 1.20
N GLU A 58 12.54 6.89 0.28
CA GLU A 58 11.59 7.84 -0.31
C GLU A 58 10.45 7.11 -1.04
N SER A 59 10.77 6.08 -1.83
CA SER A 59 9.79 5.24 -2.51
C SER A 59 8.84 4.53 -1.54
N ILE A 60 9.39 3.90 -0.49
CA ILE A 60 8.59 3.22 0.54
C ILE A 60 7.70 4.20 1.28
N SER A 61 8.21 5.39 1.61
CA SER A 61 7.42 6.45 2.23
C SER A 61 6.23 6.86 1.35
N GLY A 62 6.45 7.03 0.04
CA GLY A 62 5.37 7.31 -0.91
C GLY A 62 4.32 6.19 -0.97
N GLN A 63 4.76 4.93 -1.02
CA GLN A 63 3.85 3.77 -1.00
C GLN A 63 3.03 3.68 0.28
N ASN A 64 3.63 3.96 1.44
CA ASN A 64 2.93 3.96 2.72
C ASN A 64 1.85 5.04 2.80
N ILE A 65 2.11 6.24 2.26
CA ILE A 65 1.10 7.31 2.17
C ILE A 65 -0.09 6.84 1.32
N LEU A 66 0.17 6.31 0.13
CA LEU A 66 -0.87 5.80 -0.76
C LEU A 66 -1.69 4.66 -0.12
N ALA A 67 -1.03 3.75 0.59
CA ALA A 67 -1.70 2.67 1.31
C ALA A 67 -2.59 3.20 2.44
N THR A 68 -2.13 4.24 3.15
CA THR A 68 -2.89 4.89 4.22
C THR A 68 -4.13 5.60 3.68
N ASP A 69 -3.98 6.36 2.59
CA ASP A 69 -5.09 7.06 1.94
C ASP A 69 -6.13 6.06 1.38
N SER A 70 -5.66 4.96 0.79
CA SER A 70 -6.53 3.88 0.30
C SER A 70 -7.33 3.24 1.45
N LEU A 71 -6.69 2.96 2.58
CA LEU A 71 -7.34 2.42 3.76
C LEU A 71 -8.36 3.41 4.36
N GLU A 72 -8.06 4.70 4.38
CA GLU A 72 -9.00 5.73 4.84
C GLU A 72 -10.22 5.82 3.92
N LEU A 73 -10.03 5.77 2.60
CA LEU A 73 -11.11 5.76 1.62
C LEU A 73 -12.01 4.52 1.80
N GLU A 74 -11.42 3.35 2.01
CA GLU A 74 -12.16 2.11 2.23
C GLU A 74 -12.99 2.17 3.52
N LYS A 75 -12.43 2.72 4.61
CA LYS A 75 -13.18 2.97 5.85
C LYS A 75 -14.38 3.89 5.62
N LYS A 76 -14.20 5.00 4.89
CA LYS A 76 -15.30 5.93 4.55
C LYS A 76 -16.39 5.23 3.72
N LYS A 77 -16.00 4.40 2.75
CA LYS A 77 -16.93 3.61 1.93
C LYS A 77 -17.75 2.63 2.79
N LEU A 78 -17.10 1.91 3.70
CA LEU A 78 -17.78 0.98 4.61
C LEU A 78 -18.78 1.70 5.52
N LEU A 79 -18.41 2.86 6.08
CA LEU A 79 -19.32 3.67 6.88
C LEU A 79 -20.55 4.12 6.06
N ALA A 80 -20.34 4.68 4.88
CA ALA A 80 -21.44 5.11 4.01
C ALA A 80 -22.37 3.95 3.60
N MET A 81 -21.80 2.76 3.36
CA MET A 81 -22.57 1.56 3.03
C MET A 81 -23.40 1.08 4.23
N ASN A 82 -22.84 1.14 5.44
CA ASN A 82 -23.55 0.77 6.66
C ASN A 82 -24.72 1.72 6.95
N ASP A 83 -24.52 3.03 6.79
CA ASP A 83 -25.59 4.03 6.92
C ASP A 83 -26.73 3.79 5.91
N LEU A 84 -26.39 3.41 4.67
CA LEU A 84 -27.36 3.05 3.64
C LEU A 84 -28.17 1.82 4.01
N LEU A 85 -27.51 0.79 4.54
CA LEU A 85 -28.17 -0.45 4.98
C LEU A 85 -29.11 -0.21 6.16
N GLU A 86 -28.71 0.62 7.13
CA GLU A 86 -29.60 0.98 8.25
C GLU A 86 -30.80 1.79 7.76
N LYS A 87 -30.62 2.79 6.88
CA LYS A 87 -31.75 3.51 6.26
C LYS A 87 -32.69 2.59 5.49
N GLN A 88 -32.15 1.61 4.76
CA GLN A 88 -32.94 0.62 4.05
C GLN A 88 -33.76 -0.24 5.03
N LYS A 89 -33.14 -0.69 6.12
CA LYS A 89 -33.80 -1.48 7.17
C LYS A 89 -34.91 -0.69 7.86
N GLU A 90 -34.66 0.57 8.20
CA GLU A 90 -35.68 1.49 8.74
C GLU A 90 -36.86 1.63 7.77
N LEU A 91 -36.59 1.85 6.48
CA LEU A 91 -37.63 1.97 5.45
C LEU A 91 -38.49 0.69 5.37
N ILE A 92 -37.87 -0.49 5.27
CA ILE A 92 -38.55 -1.79 5.23
C ILE A 92 -39.42 -1.98 6.48
N SER A 93 -38.88 -1.64 7.66
CA SER A 93 -39.63 -1.73 8.91
C SER A 93 -40.83 -0.78 8.95
N SER A 94 -40.69 0.43 8.37
CA SER A 94 -41.76 1.43 8.30
C SER A 94 -42.87 1.04 7.32
N ILE A 95 -42.54 0.29 6.26
CA ILE A 95 -43.50 -0.28 5.32
C ILE A 95 -44.29 -1.41 6.00
N HIS A 96 -43.62 -2.33 6.69
CA HIS A 96 -44.27 -3.40 7.44
C HIS A 96 -45.20 -2.88 8.54
N LYS A 97 -44.83 -1.81 9.25
CA LYS A 97 -45.69 -1.17 10.26
C LYS A 97 -46.93 -0.50 9.67
N ARG A 98 -46.89 -0.01 8.43
CA ARG A 98 -48.03 0.62 7.75
C ARG A 98 -49.02 -0.38 7.14
N ALA A 99 -48.59 -1.62 6.88
CA ALA A 99 -49.45 -2.67 6.33
C ALA A 99 -50.48 -3.24 7.34
N GLY A 100 -50.43 -2.83 8.62
CA GLY A 100 -51.33 -3.32 9.67
C GLY A 100 -52.68 -2.59 9.81
N GLY A 101 -53.03 -1.65 8.92
CA GLY A 101 -54.20 -0.79 9.07
C GLY A 101 -55.18 -0.83 7.90
N SER A 102 -56.30 -1.54 8.08
CA SER A 102 -57.62 -1.36 7.44
C SER A 102 -57.74 -1.53 5.92
N SER A 103 -58.42 -2.58 5.48
CA SER A 103 -59.79 -2.47 4.94
C SER A 103 -60.24 -3.84 4.42
N SER A 104 -61.40 -4.29 4.89
CA SER A 104 -62.05 -5.54 4.49
C SER A 104 -62.50 -5.46 3.02
N ARG A 105 -61.59 -5.68 2.07
CA ARG A 105 -61.93 -5.97 0.67
C ARG A 105 -62.29 -7.46 0.58
N THR A 106 -63.56 -7.75 0.29
CA THR A 106 -64.06 -9.07 -0.09
C THR A 106 -63.63 -9.45 -1.51
N GLY A 107 -62.33 -9.43 -1.77
CA GLY A 107 -61.69 -9.99 -2.96
C GLY A 107 -60.50 -10.80 -2.48
N LYS A 108 -60.25 -11.97 -3.07
CA LYS A 108 -59.14 -12.85 -2.69
C LYS A 108 -57.85 -12.01 -2.61
N VAL A 109 -57.31 -11.85 -1.40
CA VAL A 109 -56.04 -11.14 -1.19
C VAL A 109 -54.95 -12.04 -1.73
N ILE A 110 -54.43 -11.72 -2.91
CA ILE A 110 -53.29 -12.42 -3.47
C ILE A 110 -52.04 -11.86 -2.77
N PRO A 111 -51.27 -12.68 -2.03
CA PRO A 111 -50.09 -12.21 -1.32
C PRO A 111 -48.98 -11.86 -2.32
N LEU A 112 -48.39 -10.68 -2.15
CA LEU A 112 -47.23 -10.26 -2.93
C LEU A 112 -46.03 -11.17 -2.62
N PRO A 113 -45.20 -11.53 -3.62
CA PRO A 113 -43.99 -12.30 -3.37
C PRO A 113 -43.02 -11.52 -2.47
N LEU A 114 -42.75 -12.04 -1.27
CA LEU A 114 -41.78 -11.46 -0.33
C LEU A 114 -40.35 -11.80 -0.76
N PHE A 115 -39.47 -10.81 -0.75
CA PHE A 115 -38.05 -11.04 -1.01
C PHE A 115 -37.33 -11.41 0.29
N GLU A 116 -36.74 -12.60 0.35
CA GLU A 116 -36.01 -13.10 1.53
C GLU A 116 -34.62 -12.44 1.74
N GLY A 117 -34.23 -11.48 0.88
CA GLY A 117 -32.98 -10.74 1.04
C GLY A 117 -31.73 -11.46 0.51
N LYS A 118 -31.88 -12.59 -0.18
CA LYS A 118 -30.77 -13.35 -0.76
C LYS A 118 -30.38 -12.79 -2.15
N PRO A 119 -29.16 -12.25 -2.34
CA PRO A 119 -28.78 -11.59 -3.60
C PRO A 119 -28.80 -12.50 -4.83
N LEU A 120 -28.49 -13.80 -4.65
CA LEU A 120 -28.52 -14.80 -5.72
C LEU A 120 -29.93 -15.07 -6.25
N GLU A 121 -30.94 -14.85 -5.41
CA GLU A 121 -32.34 -15.09 -5.74
C GLU A 121 -33.02 -13.82 -6.26
N PHE A 122 -32.33 -12.67 -6.27
CA PHE A 122 -32.92 -11.38 -6.67
C PHE A 122 -33.41 -11.40 -8.12
N ARG A 123 -32.62 -11.95 -9.06
CA ARG A 123 -33.05 -12.10 -10.46
C ARG A 123 -34.28 -13.01 -10.60
N SER A 124 -34.34 -14.09 -9.83
CA SER A 124 -35.49 -15.00 -9.85
C SER A 124 -36.72 -14.36 -9.19
N TRP A 125 -36.53 -13.57 -8.14
CA TRP A 125 -37.60 -12.84 -7.48
C TRP A 125 -38.20 -11.75 -8.38
N ILE A 126 -37.37 -10.98 -9.09
CA ILE A 126 -37.83 -10.01 -10.09
C ILE A 126 -38.64 -10.71 -11.20
N GLY A 127 -38.14 -11.82 -11.74
CA GLY A 127 -38.90 -12.59 -12.75
C GLY A 127 -40.25 -13.07 -12.25
N ASN A 128 -40.30 -13.62 -11.03
CA ASN A 128 -41.55 -14.05 -10.41
C ASN A 128 -42.52 -12.88 -10.12
N PHE A 129 -41.98 -11.70 -9.83
CA PHE A 129 -42.75 -10.48 -9.61
C PHE A 129 -43.33 -9.93 -10.92
N ASP A 130 -42.56 -9.95 -12.01
CA ASP A 130 -43.03 -9.55 -13.34
C ASP A 130 -44.13 -10.51 -13.84
N ASP A 131 -43.95 -11.82 -13.67
CA ASP A 131 -44.97 -12.83 -13.99
C ASP A 131 -46.25 -12.65 -13.17
N TYR A 132 -46.11 -12.27 -11.90
CA TYR A 132 -47.23 -11.95 -11.02
C TYR A 132 -48.04 -10.73 -11.55
N PHE A 133 -47.37 -9.67 -11.99
CA PHE A 133 -48.03 -8.49 -12.55
C PHE A 133 -48.67 -8.76 -13.92
N ASN A 134 -48.05 -9.60 -14.75
CA ASN A 134 -48.63 -10.04 -16.02
C ASN A 134 -49.92 -10.83 -15.80
N GLN A 135 -50.00 -11.65 -14.76
CA GLN A 135 -51.21 -12.36 -14.39
C GLN A 135 -52.29 -11.43 -13.82
N TYR A 136 -51.91 -10.34 -13.15
CA TYR A 136 -52.85 -9.34 -12.61
C TYR A 136 -53.69 -8.63 -13.67
N ASN A 137 -53.19 -8.50 -14.91
CA ASN A 137 -53.97 -7.96 -16.03
C ASN A 137 -55.22 -8.80 -16.35
N TYR A 138 -55.24 -10.09 -15.99
CA TYR A 138 -56.37 -11.00 -16.19
C TYR A 138 -57.33 -11.06 -14.98
N ILE A 139 -57.02 -10.38 -13.87
CA ILE A 139 -57.81 -10.37 -12.61
C ILE A 139 -58.61 -9.06 -12.50
N ALA A 140 -58.67 -8.26 -13.56
CA ALA A 140 -59.45 -7.03 -13.63
C ALA A 140 -60.93 -7.26 -13.97
N ASP A 141 -61.54 -8.36 -13.54
CA ASP A 141 -63.00 -8.45 -13.44
C ASP A 141 -63.43 -7.72 -12.17
N PHE A 142 -63.40 -6.39 -12.23
CA PHE A 142 -64.20 -5.57 -11.34
C PHE A 142 -65.65 -5.71 -11.80
N GLU A 143 -66.38 -6.67 -11.24
CA GLU A 143 -67.83 -6.68 -11.36
C GLU A 143 -68.36 -5.30 -10.92
N LYS A 144 -68.80 -4.52 -11.91
CA LYS A 144 -69.50 -3.27 -11.70
C LYS A 144 -70.83 -3.62 -11.05
N LYS A 145 -70.92 -3.39 -9.73
CA LYS A 145 -72.21 -3.51 -9.01
C LYS A 145 -73.26 -2.67 -9.75
N THR A 146 -74.35 -3.34 -10.08
CA THR A 146 -75.61 -2.77 -10.62
C THR A 146 -76.23 -1.81 -9.63
#